data_AF-A0A1V5JWT4-F1
#
_entry.id   AF-A0A1V5JWT4-F1
#
_cell.length_a   1.000
_cell.length_b   1.000
_cell.length_c   1.000
_cell.angle_alpha   90.00
_cell.angle_beta   90.00
_cell.angle_gamma   90.00
#
_symmetry.space_group_name_H-M   'P 1'
#
loop_
_entity.id
_entity.type
_entity.pdbx_description
1 polymer ?
#
loop_
_entity_poly.entity_id
_entity_poly.type
_entity_poly.pdbx_seq_one_letter_code
_entity_poly.pdbx_strand_id
1 'polypeptide(L)'
;MEHPEIQAGMPGGTEQPRSRRDTLLLGLAVLLIALGTASWVYSLTLAPYTGEGEFHQSIASMQDGDEQQYYALRQRMLTHKYRLEDYGLTLLLLGLGVLIVNRARPVRSPRNLIGFGVVAVAAPSFQAATFAVSLIQSLQRLENPWWIDAIGQPLTGLPIAFGLCLALALGHLLLLKNVRCESVPLRLALSRRANCWLRLEAGAVTALMIVFSLKGAYLHALPLTTWLYYFLSLAAVRRNGLTLSTPA
;
A
#
# COMPACT_ATOMS: atom_id res chain seq x y z
N MET A 1 64.67 -4.30 24.73
CA MET A 1 63.32 -4.91 24.66
C MET A 1 62.33 -3.78 24.87
N GLU A 2 61.95 -3.14 23.77
CA GLU A 2 61.03 -1.99 23.80
C GLU A 2 59.62 -2.47 23.50
N HIS A 3 58.68 -2.08 24.37
CA HIS A 3 57.25 -2.31 24.21
C HIS A 3 56.71 -1.46 23.05
N PRO A 4 55.97 -2.03 22.08
CA PRO A 4 55.26 -1.21 21.11
C PRO A 4 54.00 -0.61 21.74
N GLU A 5 53.96 0.72 21.71
CA GLU A 5 52.84 1.57 22.12
C GLU A 5 51.57 1.28 21.32
N ILE A 6 50.46 1.24 22.06
CA ILE A 6 49.09 1.17 21.58
C ILE A 6 48.72 2.54 20.98
N GLN A 7 48.65 2.65 19.65
CA GLN A 7 47.99 3.79 19.01
C GLN A 7 46.50 3.48 18.83
N ALA A 8 45.71 4.01 19.77
CA ALA A 8 44.25 4.09 19.67
C ALA A 8 43.86 5.09 18.56
N GLY A 9 43.60 4.57 17.36
CA GLY A 9 43.02 5.34 16.26
C GLY A 9 41.58 5.71 16.56
N MET A 10 41.35 6.99 16.87
CA MET A 10 40.02 7.58 17.02
C MET A 10 39.25 7.50 15.69
N PRO A 11 38.05 6.89 15.64
CA PRO A 11 37.22 6.94 14.44
C PRO A 11 36.60 8.34 14.33
N GLY A 12 37.26 9.22 13.57
CA GLY A 12 36.67 10.46 13.08
C GLY A 12 35.49 10.16 12.16
N GLY A 13 34.30 10.03 12.74
CA GLY A 13 33.05 9.91 12.02
C GLY A 13 32.75 11.24 11.34
N THR A 14 33.28 11.45 10.14
CA THR A 14 32.87 12.55 9.26
C THR A 14 31.41 12.35 8.91
N GLU A 15 30.52 13.16 9.50
CA GLU A 15 29.14 13.27 9.04
C GLU A 15 29.16 13.70 7.56
N GLN A 16 28.89 12.76 6.66
CA GLN A 16 28.71 13.11 5.26
C GLN A 16 27.51 14.08 5.15
N PRO A 17 27.68 15.24 4.50
CA PRO A 17 26.60 16.20 4.36
C PRO A 17 25.40 15.55 3.67
N ARG A 18 24.22 15.65 4.29
CA ARG A 18 22.96 15.13 3.71
C ARG A 18 22.77 15.68 2.31
N SER A 19 22.45 14.80 1.36
CA SER A 19 22.18 15.21 -0.02
C SER A 19 20.97 16.15 -0.07
N ARG A 20 20.99 17.16 -0.94
CA ARG A 20 19.86 18.08 -1.19
C ARG A 20 18.55 17.32 -1.42
N ARG A 21 18.62 16.15 -2.06
CA ARG A 21 17.48 15.25 -2.28
C ARG A 21 16.84 14.78 -0.98
N ASP A 22 17.64 14.41 0.00
CA ASP A 22 17.18 13.82 1.27
C ASP A 22 16.45 14.88 2.11
N THR A 23 16.93 16.12 2.05
CA THR A 23 16.27 17.28 2.68
C THR A 23 14.92 17.59 2.02
N LEU A 24 14.83 17.53 0.68
CA LEU A 24 13.56 17.74 -0.03
C LEU A 24 12.55 16.63 0.27
N LEU A 25 12.96 15.37 0.25
CA LEU A 25 12.09 14.24 0.58
C LEU A 25 11.63 14.28 2.04
N LEU A 26 12.52 14.69 2.97
CA LEU A 26 12.15 14.88 4.36
C LEU A 26 11.13 16.01 4.52
N GLY A 27 11.35 17.16 3.87
CA GLY A 27 10.41 18.27 3.89
C GLY A 27 9.03 17.89 3.34
N LEU A 28 9.00 17.17 2.22
CA LEU A 28 7.76 16.64 1.65
C LEU A 28 7.07 15.66 2.61
N ALA A 29 7.81 14.72 3.21
CA ALA A 29 7.25 13.75 4.15
C ALA A 29 6.61 14.46 5.37
N VAL A 30 7.32 15.42 5.97
CA VAL A 30 6.82 16.20 7.11
C VAL A 30 5.56 16.99 6.72
N LEU A 31 5.55 17.64 5.56
CA LEU A 31 4.39 18.37 5.07
C LEU A 31 3.17 17.45 4.90
N LEU A 32 3.33 16.30 4.26
CA LEU A 32 2.26 15.32 4.06
C LEU A 32 1.72 14.78 5.39
N ILE A 33 2.60 14.46 6.35
CA ILE A 33 2.21 13.99 7.68
C ILE A 33 1.46 15.10 8.43
N ALA A 34 1.93 16.35 8.36
CA ALA A 34 1.29 17.47 9.04
C ALA A 34 -0.10 17.75 8.47
N LEU A 35 -0.24 17.84 7.14
CA LEU A 35 -1.53 18.05 6.48
C LEU A 35 -2.47 16.85 6.71
N GLY A 36 -1.94 15.63 6.62
CA GLY A 36 -2.71 14.41 6.87
C GLY A 36 -3.24 14.35 8.30
N THR A 37 -2.38 14.54 9.29
CA THR A 37 -2.76 14.60 10.71
C THR A 37 -3.78 15.71 10.98
N ALA A 38 -3.54 16.92 10.47
CA ALA A 38 -4.46 18.04 10.68
C ALA A 38 -5.85 17.75 10.08
N SER A 39 -5.89 17.18 8.87
CA SER A 39 -7.15 16.84 8.19
C SER A 39 -7.92 15.73 8.93
N TRP A 40 -7.20 14.69 9.36
CA TRP A 40 -7.76 13.58 10.12
C TRP A 40 -8.27 14.02 11.50
N VAL A 41 -7.48 14.80 12.25
CA VAL A 41 -7.91 15.33 13.55
C VAL A 41 -9.12 16.24 13.41
N TYR A 42 -9.14 17.11 12.39
CA TYR A 42 -10.30 17.95 12.11
C TYR A 42 -11.54 17.14 11.69
N SER A 43 -11.39 16.03 10.97
CA SER A 43 -12.56 15.17 10.66
C SER A 43 -13.17 14.53 11.91
N LEU A 44 -12.40 14.32 12.98
CA LEU A 44 -12.94 13.80 14.23
C LEU A 44 -13.92 14.79 14.91
N THR A 45 -13.79 16.10 14.66
CA THR A 45 -14.68 17.11 15.24
C THR A 45 -15.98 17.33 14.45
N LEU A 46 -16.09 16.75 13.25
CA LEU A 46 -17.26 16.90 12.39
C LEU A 46 -18.29 15.79 12.66
N ALA A 47 -19.57 16.14 12.67
CA ALA A 47 -20.66 15.16 12.62
C ALA A 47 -20.70 14.47 11.24
N PRO A 48 -21.02 13.17 11.13
CA PRO A 48 -21.12 12.49 9.85
C PRO A 48 -22.21 13.04 8.92
N TYR A 49 -23.34 13.44 9.50
CA TYR A 49 -24.52 13.94 8.78
C TYR A 49 -25.01 15.27 9.36
N THR A 50 -25.49 16.16 8.48
CA THR A 50 -26.24 17.35 8.90
C THR A 50 -27.59 16.91 9.46
N GLY A 51 -27.88 17.24 10.71
CA GLY A 51 -29.13 16.79 11.36
C GLY A 51 -29.16 15.28 11.54
N GLU A 52 -28.13 14.70 12.17
CA GLU A 52 -27.95 13.25 12.35
C GLU A 52 -29.21 12.54 12.87
N GLY A 53 -29.95 13.16 13.80
CA GLY A 53 -31.23 12.63 14.27
C GLY A 53 -32.30 12.51 13.18
N GLU A 54 -32.43 13.53 12.32
CA GLU A 54 -33.36 13.52 11.18
C GLU A 54 -32.96 12.48 10.14
N PHE A 55 -31.65 12.33 9.88
CA PHE A 55 -31.13 11.30 8.99
C PHE A 55 -31.51 9.91 9.49
N HIS A 56 -31.25 9.60 10.76
CA HIS A 56 -31.57 8.31 11.36
C HIS A 56 -33.08 8.02 11.38
N GLN A 57 -33.92 9.02 11.68
CA GLN A 57 -35.37 8.86 11.62
C GLN A 57 -35.86 8.57 10.19
N SER A 58 -35.32 9.29 9.20
CA SER A 58 -35.70 9.12 7.80
C SER A 58 -35.34 7.74 7.26
N ILE A 59 -34.12 7.25 7.53
CA ILE A 59 -33.69 5.91 7.08
C ILE A 59 -34.41 4.78 7.83
N ALA A 60 -34.92 5.03 9.04
CA ALA A 60 -35.69 4.04 9.80
C ALA A 60 -37.09 3.80 9.22
N SER A 61 -37.62 4.76 8.45
CA SER A 61 -38.90 4.61 7.74
C SER A 61 -38.80 4.00 6.34
N MET A 62 -37.59 3.85 5.79
CA MET A 62 -37.36 3.30 4.45
C MET A 62 -37.38 1.77 4.44
N GLN A 63 -37.74 1.18 3.30
CA GLN A 63 -37.81 -0.27 3.09
C GLN A 63 -37.09 -0.71 1.79
N ASP A 64 -37.07 -2.02 1.53
CA ASP A 64 -36.60 -2.59 0.27
C ASP A 64 -37.28 -1.89 -0.92
N GLY A 65 -36.49 -1.47 -1.91
CA GLY A 65 -36.94 -0.67 -3.06
C GLY A 65 -36.75 0.84 -2.94
N ASP A 66 -36.41 1.36 -1.75
CA ASP A 66 -36.12 2.79 -1.54
C ASP A 66 -34.63 3.14 -1.74
N GLU A 67 -33.83 2.30 -2.40
CA GLU A 67 -32.37 2.49 -2.46
C GLU A 67 -31.98 3.85 -3.05
N GLN A 68 -32.66 4.28 -4.11
CA GLN A 68 -32.41 5.58 -4.74
C GLN A 68 -32.69 6.74 -3.78
N GLN A 69 -33.75 6.64 -2.98
CA GLN A 69 -34.10 7.65 -1.99
C GLN A 69 -33.06 7.70 -0.87
N TYR A 70 -32.59 6.53 -0.42
CA TYR A 70 -31.53 6.42 0.57
C TYR A 70 -30.25 7.11 0.09
N TYR A 71 -29.77 6.80 -1.13
CA TYR A 71 -28.54 7.39 -1.66
C TYR A 71 -28.68 8.90 -1.88
N ALA A 72 -29.85 9.38 -2.32
CA ALA A 72 -30.11 10.81 -2.47
C ALA A 72 -30.13 11.54 -1.12
N LEU A 73 -30.80 10.97 -0.10
CA LEU A 73 -30.81 11.51 1.26
C LEU A 73 -29.40 11.57 1.83
N ARG A 74 -28.64 10.46 1.71
CA ARG A 74 -27.25 10.37 2.13
C ARG A 74 -26.40 11.43 1.47
N GLN A 75 -26.45 11.55 0.14
CA GLN A 75 -25.65 12.54 -0.59
C GLN A 75 -25.96 13.97 -0.16
N ARG A 76 -27.23 14.26 0.16
CA ARG A 76 -27.66 15.58 0.64
C ARG A 76 -27.19 15.90 2.06
N MET A 77 -27.23 14.91 2.96
CA MET A 77 -26.95 15.12 4.38
C MET A 77 -25.50 14.83 4.78
N LEU A 78 -24.73 14.11 3.95
CA LEU A 78 -23.35 13.74 4.26
C LEU A 78 -22.46 14.98 4.36
N THR A 79 -21.77 15.13 5.49
CA THR A 79 -20.79 16.21 5.65
C THR A 79 -19.45 15.81 5.01
N HIS A 80 -18.48 16.73 5.05
CA HIS A 80 -17.12 16.44 4.58
C HIS A 80 -16.30 15.53 5.52
N LYS A 81 -16.88 15.03 6.63
CA LYS A 81 -16.19 14.21 7.64
C LYS A 81 -15.35 13.08 7.03
N TYR A 82 -16.00 12.10 6.39
CA TYR A 82 -15.31 10.90 5.91
C TYR A 82 -14.34 11.20 4.76
N ARG A 83 -14.64 12.21 3.93
CA ARG A 83 -13.71 12.66 2.89
C ARG A 83 -12.41 13.17 3.50
N LEU A 84 -12.50 14.05 4.50
CA LEU A 84 -11.33 14.58 5.20
C LEU A 84 -10.57 13.48 5.96
N GLU A 85 -11.29 12.53 6.55
CA GLU A 85 -10.71 11.36 7.22
C GLU A 85 -9.89 10.52 6.24
N ASP A 86 -10.47 10.17 5.09
CA ASP A 86 -9.86 9.31 4.08
C ASP A 86 -8.64 9.96 3.42
N TYR A 87 -8.73 11.23 3.03
CA TYR A 87 -7.57 11.97 2.52
C TYR A 87 -6.53 12.22 3.60
N GLY A 88 -6.94 12.49 4.84
CA GLY A 88 -6.05 12.67 5.98
C GLY A 88 -5.18 11.44 6.24
N LEU A 89 -5.81 10.27 6.33
CA LEU A 89 -5.13 8.98 6.48
C LEU A 89 -4.26 8.65 5.27
N THR A 90 -4.74 8.92 4.05
CA THR A 90 -3.95 8.72 2.82
C THR A 90 -2.67 9.55 2.83
N LEU A 91 -2.76 10.85 3.12
CA LEU A 91 -1.60 11.75 3.17
C LEU A 91 -0.62 11.36 4.27
N LEU A 92 -1.14 10.98 5.44
CA LEU A 92 -0.32 10.50 6.56
C LEU A 92 0.47 9.25 6.15
N LEU A 93 -0.19 8.25 5.54
CA LEU A 93 0.46 7.02 5.10
C LEU A 93 1.47 7.27 3.97
N LEU A 94 1.16 8.14 3.01
CA LEU A 94 2.11 8.55 1.97
C LEU A 94 3.34 9.23 2.57
N GLY A 95 3.16 10.16 3.50
CA GLY A 95 4.25 10.84 4.19
C GLY A 95 5.13 9.87 4.98
N LEU A 96 4.54 8.92 5.71
CA LEU A 96 5.27 7.83 6.38
C LEU A 96 6.03 6.96 5.37
N GLY A 97 5.41 6.63 4.23
CA GLY A 97 6.06 5.89 3.15
C GLY A 97 7.29 6.61 2.60
N VAL A 98 7.19 7.93 2.34
CA VAL A 98 8.32 8.76 1.90
C VAL A 98 9.42 8.77 2.95
N LEU A 99 9.09 8.89 4.24
CA LEU A 99 10.05 8.89 5.33
C LEU A 99 10.80 7.56 5.43
N ILE A 100 10.07 6.44 5.33
CA ILE A 100 10.65 5.09 5.32
C ILE A 100 11.60 4.95 4.13
N VAL A 101 11.18 5.34 2.92
CA VAL A 101 12.03 5.25 1.71
C VAL A 101 13.26 6.15 1.80
N ASN A 102 13.14 7.35 2.40
CA ASN A 102 14.26 8.28 2.57
C ASN A 102 15.31 7.76 3.57
N ARG A 103 14.88 7.05 4.62
CA ARG A 103 15.75 6.50 5.67
C ARG A 103 16.24 5.08 5.36
N ALA A 104 15.51 4.33 4.54
CA ALA A 104 15.80 2.92 4.29
C ALA A 104 17.07 2.75 3.46
N ARG A 105 17.85 1.74 3.83
CA ARG A 105 18.85 1.15 2.93
C ARG A 105 18.13 0.73 1.63
N PRO A 106 18.85 0.70 0.48
CA PRO A 106 18.24 0.30 -0.78
C PRO A 106 17.45 -1.00 -0.61
N VAL A 107 16.15 -0.94 -0.88
CA VAL A 107 15.24 -2.08 -0.71
C VAL A 107 15.74 -3.22 -1.60
N ARG A 108 15.80 -4.42 -1.03
CA ARG A 108 16.31 -5.63 -1.68
C ARG A 108 15.22 -6.68 -1.77
N SER A 109 15.33 -7.55 -2.77
CA SER A 109 14.48 -8.73 -2.91
C SER A 109 14.72 -9.73 -1.77
N PRO A 110 13.76 -10.65 -1.54
CA PRO A 110 13.96 -11.81 -0.68
C PRO A 110 15.21 -12.62 -1.08
N ARG A 111 15.85 -13.24 -0.08
CA ARG A 111 17.14 -13.94 -0.27
C ARG A 111 17.01 -15.33 -0.87
N ASN A 112 15.83 -15.94 -0.79
CA ASN A 112 15.60 -17.32 -1.18
C ASN A 112 14.15 -17.49 -1.66
N LEU A 113 13.87 -18.65 -2.27
CA LEU A 113 12.54 -18.95 -2.82
C LEU A 113 11.45 -18.98 -1.74
N ILE A 114 11.78 -19.43 -0.52
CA ILE A 114 10.84 -19.43 0.62
C ILE A 114 10.40 -18.00 0.94
N GLY A 115 11.32 -17.04 0.98
CA GLY A 115 11.00 -15.64 1.20
C GLY A 115 10.11 -15.06 0.10
N PHE A 116 10.30 -15.47 -1.16
CA PHE A 116 9.36 -15.15 -2.23
C PHE A 116 7.99 -15.78 -2.02
N GLY A 117 7.93 -17.04 -1.57
CA GLY A 117 6.68 -17.72 -1.20
C GLY A 117 5.92 -17.00 -0.09
N VAL A 118 6.62 -16.55 0.95
CA VAL A 118 6.01 -15.75 2.04
C VAL A 118 5.39 -14.47 1.50
N VAL A 119 6.10 -13.74 0.62
CA VAL A 119 5.58 -12.50 0.03
C VAL A 119 4.41 -12.80 -0.92
N ALA A 120 4.48 -13.89 -1.69
CA ALA A 120 3.43 -14.32 -2.60
C ALA A 120 2.12 -14.68 -1.89
N VAL A 121 2.20 -15.20 -0.66
CA VAL A 121 1.03 -15.44 0.20
C VAL A 121 0.60 -14.15 0.90
N ALA A 122 1.55 -13.36 1.42
CA ALA A 122 1.26 -12.15 2.17
C ALA A 122 0.54 -11.08 1.32
N ALA A 123 0.88 -10.94 0.03
CA ALA A 123 0.25 -9.95 -0.85
C ALA A 123 -1.29 -10.14 -0.98
N PRO A 124 -1.81 -11.30 -1.42
CA PRO A 124 -3.25 -11.54 -1.47
C PRO A 124 -3.89 -11.58 -0.07
N SER A 125 -3.21 -12.08 0.96
CA SER A 125 -3.76 -12.07 2.32
C SER A 125 -3.95 -10.66 2.86
N PHE A 126 -2.98 -9.78 2.63
CA PHE A 126 -3.07 -8.38 3.05
C PHE A 126 -4.16 -7.64 2.25
N GLN A 127 -4.26 -7.89 0.95
CA GLN A 127 -5.35 -7.37 0.12
C GLN A 127 -6.73 -7.82 0.63
N ALA A 128 -6.89 -9.10 0.96
CA ALA A 128 -8.15 -9.63 1.48
C ALA A 128 -8.50 -9.03 2.85
N ALA A 129 -7.51 -8.89 3.73
CA ALA A 129 -7.70 -8.29 5.04
C ALA A 129 -8.11 -6.82 4.94
N THR A 130 -7.42 -6.00 4.13
CA THR A 130 -7.80 -4.59 3.99
C THR A 130 -9.12 -4.41 3.25
N PHE A 131 -9.48 -5.32 2.33
CA PHE A 131 -10.81 -5.36 1.74
C PHE A 131 -11.89 -5.65 2.79
N ALA A 132 -11.70 -6.64 3.65
CA ALA A 132 -12.64 -6.92 4.74
C ALA A 132 -12.78 -5.72 5.69
N VAL A 133 -11.67 -5.06 6.05
CA VAL A 133 -11.71 -3.82 6.84
C VAL A 133 -12.47 -2.71 6.12
N SER A 134 -12.30 -2.56 4.79
CA SER A 134 -13.04 -1.56 4.03
C SER A 134 -14.55 -1.82 4.05
N LEU A 135 -14.99 -3.08 4.00
CA LEU A 135 -16.41 -3.41 4.12
C LEU A 135 -16.97 -3.04 5.49
N ILE A 136 -16.23 -3.35 6.56
CA ILE A 136 -16.62 -2.97 7.93
C ILE A 136 -16.70 -1.45 8.06
N GLN A 137 -15.73 -0.73 7.50
CA GLN A 137 -15.71 0.73 7.50
C GLN A 137 -16.92 1.29 6.73
N SER A 138 -17.25 0.75 5.56
CA SER A 138 -18.42 1.15 4.77
C SER A 138 -19.73 0.97 5.54
N LEU A 139 -19.87 -0.09 6.34
CA LEU A 139 -21.05 -0.30 7.18
C LEU A 139 -21.17 0.72 8.30
N GLN A 140 -20.07 0.95 9.02
CA GLN A 140 -20.03 1.94 10.10
C GLN A 140 -20.35 3.35 9.58
N ARG A 141 -20.02 3.62 8.31
CA ARG A 141 -20.28 4.89 7.62
C ARG A 141 -21.61 4.95 6.90
N LEU A 142 -22.48 3.94 7.11
CA LEU A 142 -23.78 3.80 6.45
C LEU A 142 -23.66 4.15 4.96
N GLU A 143 -22.68 3.54 4.28
CA GLU A 143 -22.48 3.75 2.84
C GLU A 143 -23.57 3.07 2.04
N ASN A 144 -24.08 1.96 2.54
CA ASN A 144 -25.19 1.21 1.98
C ASN A 144 -26.29 1.10 3.06
N PRO A 145 -27.56 1.06 2.66
CA PRO A 145 -28.65 0.81 3.59
C PRO A 145 -28.55 -0.60 4.18
N TRP A 146 -29.06 -0.75 5.40
CA TRP A 146 -28.91 -1.99 6.18
C TRP A 146 -29.69 -3.18 5.62
N TRP A 147 -30.72 -2.93 4.79
CA TRP A 147 -31.54 -3.96 4.15
C TRP A 147 -30.90 -4.52 2.87
N ILE A 148 -29.95 -3.80 2.26
CA ILE A 148 -29.17 -4.35 1.14
C ILE A 148 -28.07 -5.25 1.71
N ASP A 149 -27.90 -6.43 1.13
CA ASP A 149 -26.76 -7.31 1.43
C ASP A 149 -25.44 -6.76 0.85
N ALA A 150 -24.99 -5.64 1.42
CA ALA A 150 -23.76 -4.94 1.04
C ALA A 150 -22.49 -5.60 1.61
N ILE A 151 -22.62 -6.64 2.42
CA ILE A 151 -21.50 -7.34 3.07
C ILE A 151 -21.39 -8.77 2.54
N GLY A 152 -22.49 -9.52 2.59
CA GLY A 152 -22.53 -10.93 2.24
C GLY A 152 -22.13 -11.13 0.79
N GLN A 153 -22.68 -10.36 -0.13
CA GLN A 153 -22.31 -10.46 -1.54
C GLN A 153 -20.80 -10.17 -1.78
N PRO A 154 -20.20 -9.06 -1.30
CA PRO A 154 -18.75 -8.88 -1.41
C PRO A 154 -17.91 -9.95 -0.70
N LEU A 155 -18.33 -10.43 0.48
CA LEU A 155 -17.61 -11.45 1.24
C LEU A 155 -17.67 -12.83 0.58
N THR A 156 -18.76 -13.19 -0.09
CA THR A 156 -18.84 -14.46 -0.83
C THR A 156 -17.89 -14.50 -2.03
N GLY A 157 -17.64 -13.36 -2.67
CA GLY A 157 -16.64 -13.23 -3.73
C GLY A 157 -15.19 -13.24 -3.21
N LEU A 158 -14.96 -12.92 -1.93
CA LEU A 158 -13.63 -12.74 -1.36
C LEU A 158 -12.77 -14.04 -1.41
N PRO A 159 -13.26 -15.23 -1.02
CA PRO A 159 -12.49 -16.47 -1.15
C PRO A 159 -12.09 -16.79 -2.59
N ILE A 160 -12.97 -16.53 -3.56
CA ILE A 160 -12.71 -16.77 -4.98
C ILE A 160 -11.62 -15.81 -5.47
N ALA A 161 -11.77 -14.51 -5.20
CA ALA A 161 -10.79 -13.50 -5.57
C ALA A 161 -9.43 -13.75 -4.90
N PHE A 162 -9.42 -14.13 -3.62
CA PHE A 162 -8.22 -14.52 -2.88
C PHE A 162 -7.55 -15.74 -3.51
N GLY A 163 -8.32 -16.80 -3.81
CA GLY A 163 -7.80 -18.01 -4.45
C GLY A 163 -7.19 -17.74 -5.82
N LEU A 164 -7.83 -16.90 -6.64
CA LEU A 164 -7.30 -16.47 -7.93
C LEU A 164 -6.00 -15.65 -7.77
N CYS A 165 -5.98 -14.67 -6.86
CA CYS A 165 -4.79 -13.86 -6.61
C CYS A 165 -3.64 -14.71 -6.05
N LEU A 166 -3.93 -15.68 -5.18
CA LEU A 166 -2.95 -16.60 -4.63
C LEU A 166 -2.39 -17.53 -5.72
N ALA A 167 -3.26 -18.12 -6.53
CA ALA A 167 -2.83 -18.95 -7.67
C ALA A 167 -1.96 -18.16 -8.65
N LEU A 168 -2.34 -16.91 -8.94
CA LEU A 168 -1.57 -16.00 -9.77
C LEU A 168 -0.21 -15.69 -9.13
N ALA A 169 -0.17 -15.33 -7.84
CA ALA A 169 1.06 -15.04 -7.13
C ALA A 169 2.00 -16.25 -7.13
N LEU A 170 1.51 -17.44 -6.79
CA LEU A 170 2.29 -18.68 -6.80
C LEU A 170 2.75 -19.06 -8.22
N GLY A 171 1.89 -18.88 -9.23
CA GLY A 171 2.25 -19.10 -10.63
C GLY A 171 3.42 -18.24 -11.09
N HIS A 172 3.51 -17.00 -10.61
CA HIS A 172 4.65 -16.12 -10.89
C HIS A 172 5.98 -16.61 -10.31
N LEU A 173 5.97 -17.47 -9.28
CA LEU A 173 7.20 -18.08 -8.77
C LEU A 173 7.87 -19.02 -9.78
N LEU A 174 7.10 -19.58 -10.74
CA LEU A 174 7.65 -20.39 -11.82
C LEU A 174 8.63 -19.61 -12.70
N LEU A 175 8.54 -18.27 -12.71
CA LEU A 175 9.49 -17.40 -13.42
C LEU A 175 10.89 -17.39 -12.80
N LEU A 176 11.03 -17.89 -11.56
CA LEU A 176 12.30 -18.08 -10.87
C LEU A 176 12.85 -19.50 -11.04
N LYS A 177 12.18 -20.37 -11.80
CA LYS A 177 12.69 -21.72 -12.08
C LYS A 177 14.09 -21.60 -12.72
N ASN A 178 15.06 -22.32 -12.16
CA ASN A 178 16.46 -22.31 -12.56
C ASN A 178 17.20 -20.96 -12.36
N VAL A 179 16.61 -20.01 -11.62
CA VAL A 179 17.28 -18.76 -11.25
C VAL A 179 17.77 -18.85 -9.82
N ARG A 180 19.06 -18.57 -9.60
CA ARG A 180 19.61 -18.45 -8.26
C ARG A 180 18.99 -17.25 -7.56
N CYS A 181 18.19 -17.52 -6.53
CA CYS A 181 17.61 -16.47 -5.71
C CYS A 181 18.70 -15.91 -4.80
N GLU A 182 19.12 -14.68 -5.07
CA GLU A 182 20.00 -13.90 -4.20
C GLU A 182 19.35 -12.55 -3.91
N SER A 183 19.71 -11.95 -2.78
CA SER A 183 19.18 -10.64 -2.40
C SER A 183 19.77 -9.56 -3.29
N VAL A 184 18.96 -9.05 -4.21
CA VAL A 184 19.39 -8.03 -5.18
C VAL A 184 18.63 -6.73 -4.97
N PRO A 185 19.25 -5.57 -5.25
CA PRO A 185 18.58 -4.28 -5.09
C PRO A 185 17.45 -4.13 -6.11
N LEU A 186 16.27 -3.68 -5.66
CA LEU A 186 15.07 -3.58 -6.50
C LEU A 186 15.22 -2.63 -7.70
N ARG A 187 16.17 -1.68 -7.65
CA ARG A 187 16.49 -0.80 -8.79
C ARG A 187 16.80 -1.56 -10.09
N LEU A 188 17.24 -2.83 -9.98
CA LEU A 188 17.50 -3.67 -11.14
C LEU A 188 16.23 -4.01 -11.94
N ALA A 189 15.06 -4.01 -11.29
CA ALA A 189 13.76 -4.21 -11.94
C ALA A 189 13.42 -3.10 -12.93
N LEU A 190 13.97 -1.89 -12.76
CA LEU A 190 13.74 -0.75 -13.66
C LEU A 190 14.60 -0.78 -14.93
N SER A 191 15.51 -1.76 -15.05
CA SER A 191 16.33 -1.92 -16.24
C SER A 191 15.50 -2.30 -17.46
N ARG A 192 15.87 -1.80 -18.66
CA ARG A 192 15.27 -2.23 -19.93
C ARG A 192 15.44 -3.73 -20.21
N ARG A 193 16.46 -4.36 -19.61
CA ARG A 193 16.73 -5.80 -19.70
C ARG A 193 15.90 -6.63 -18.72
N ALA A 194 15.15 -5.99 -17.81
CA ALA A 194 14.22 -6.71 -16.94
C ALA A 194 13.02 -7.21 -17.76
N ASN A 195 12.46 -8.34 -17.33
CA ASN A 195 11.30 -8.97 -17.95
C ASN A 195 10.17 -7.93 -18.14
N CYS A 196 9.71 -7.77 -19.39
CA CYS A 196 8.73 -6.74 -19.75
C CYS A 196 7.36 -6.96 -19.09
N TRP A 197 6.93 -8.21 -18.93
CA TRP A 197 5.67 -8.58 -18.30
C TRP A 197 5.62 -8.14 -16.83
N LEU A 198 6.64 -8.51 -16.04
CA LEU A 198 6.72 -8.11 -14.63
C LEU A 198 6.84 -6.59 -14.45
N ARG A 199 7.47 -5.89 -15.39
CA ARG A 199 7.50 -4.41 -15.39
C ARG A 199 6.14 -3.81 -15.69
N LEU A 200 5.39 -4.41 -16.62
CA LEU A 200 4.02 -3.98 -16.94
C LEU A 200 3.10 -4.17 -15.73
N GLU A 201 3.17 -5.31 -15.04
CA GLU A 201 2.42 -5.55 -13.80
C GLU A 201 2.80 -4.58 -12.68
N ALA A 202 4.10 -4.37 -12.43
CA ALA A 202 4.56 -3.38 -11.46
C ALA A 202 4.08 -1.95 -11.83
N GLY A 203 4.07 -1.61 -13.12
CA GLY A 203 3.54 -0.35 -13.63
C GLY A 203 2.03 -0.22 -13.40
N ALA A 204 1.26 -1.28 -13.69
CA ALA A 204 -0.19 -1.33 -13.46
C ALA A 204 -0.53 -1.19 -11.97
N VAL A 205 0.18 -1.91 -11.09
CA VAL A 205 0.03 -1.79 -9.63
C VAL A 205 0.37 -0.38 -9.15
N THR A 206 1.44 0.23 -9.69
CA THR A 206 1.80 1.61 -9.36
C THR A 206 0.70 2.59 -9.81
N ALA A 207 0.16 2.44 -11.01
CA ALA A 207 -0.92 3.27 -11.51
C ALA A 207 -2.20 3.13 -10.66
N LEU A 208 -2.58 1.90 -10.29
CA LEU A 208 -3.71 1.65 -9.39
C LEU A 208 -3.48 2.28 -8.01
N MET A 209 -2.28 2.16 -7.45
CA MET A 209 -1.93 2.77 -6.17
C MET A 209 -2.07 4.30 -6.22
N ILE A 210 -1.66 4.93 -7.32
CA ILE A 210 -1.87 6.37 -7.54
C ILE A 210 -3.36 6.69 -7.60
N VAL A 211 -4.15 5.95 -8.42
CA VAL A 211 -5.60 6.17 -8.55
C VAL A 211 -6.32 6.04 -7.20
N PHE A 212 -6.02 5.01 -6.41
CA PHE A 212 -6.63 4.85 -5.10
C PHE A 212 -6.20 5.94 -4.13
N SER A 213 -4.93 6.34 -4.13
CA SER A 213 -4.45 7.45 -3.30
C SER A 213 -5.14 8.77 -3.66
N LEU A 214 -5.34 9.04 -4.96
CA LEU A 214 -6.06 10.22 -5.43
C LEU A 214 -7.55 10.22 -5.04
N LYS A 215 -8.14 9.04 -4.78
CA LYS A 215 -9.51 8.90 -4.30
C LYS A 215 -9.62 8.89 -2.76
N GLY A 216 -8.52 8.96 -2.02
CA GLY A 216 -8.50 8.77 -0.57
C GLY A 216 -8.70 7.30 -0.13
N ALA A 217 -8.66 6.36 -1.07
CA ALA A 217 -8.95 4.94 -0.84
C ALA A 217 -7.73 4.18 -0.26
N TYR A 218 -7.25 4.62 0.90
CA TYR A 218 -5.99 4.15 1.49
C TYR A 218 -5.98 2.63 1.77
N LEU A 219 -7.11 2.04 2.18
CA LEU A 219 -7.23 0.59 2.41
C LEU A 219 -7.01 -0.25 1.15
N HIS A 220 -7.27 0.32 -0.03
CA HIS A 220 -6.98 -0.32 -1.31
C HIS A 220 -5.57 0.01 -1.83
N ALA A 221 -5.02 1.19 -1.50
CA ALA A 221 -3.66 1.57 -1.87
C ALA A 221 -2.57 0.82 -1.08
N LEU A 222 -2.80 0.60 0.22
CA LEU A 222 -1.84 -0.08 1.11
C LEU A 222 -1.41 -1.47 0.63
N PRO A 223 -2.31 -2.43 0.34
CA PRO A 223 -1.90 -3.77 -0.08
C PRO A 223 -1.19 -3.79 -1.44
N LEU A 224 -1.41 -2.77 -2.29
CA LEU A 224 -0.69 -2.61 -3.55
C LEU A 224 0.81 -2.35 -3.34
N THR A 225 1.22 -1.85 -2.18
CA THR A 225 2.66 -1.73 -1.85
C THR A 225 3.34 -3.10 -1.74
N THR A 226 2.64 -4.10 -1.18
CA THR A 226 3.14 -5.48 -1.09
C THR A 226 3.17 -6.14 -2.46
N TRP A 227 2.16 -5.92 -3.31
CA TRP A 227 2.16 -6.36 -4.71
C TRP A 227 3.28 -5.72 -5.52
N LEU A 228 3.49 -4.41 -5.36
CA LEU A 228 4.56 -3.69 -6.04
C LEU A 228 5.92 -4.24 -5.62
N TYR A 229 6.13 -4.45 -4.32
CA TYR A 229 7.34 -5.09 -3.80
C TYR A 229 7.52 -6.49 -4.38
N TYR A 230 6.46 -7.29 -4.48
CA TYR A 230 6.49 -8.63 -5.04
C TYR A 230 6.95 -8.64 -6.50
N PHE A 231 6.29 -7.88 -7.37
CA PHE A 231 6.61 -7.83 -8.80
C PHE A 231 8.00 -7.23 -9.07
N LEU A 232 8.38 -6.17 -8.35
CA LEU A 232 9.73 -5.60 -8.47
C LEU A 232 10.80 -6.59 -8.00
N SER A 233 10.53 -7.37 -6.95
CA SER A 233 11.47 -8.39 -6.45
C SER A 233 11.70 -9.49 -7.48
N LEU A 234 10.62 -9.99 -8.10
CA LEU A 234 10.70 -11.00 -9.18
C LEU A 234 11.48 -10.46 -10.38
N ALA A 235 11.16 -9.24 -10.83
CA ALA A 235 11.81 -8.62 -11.97
C ALA A 235 13.30 -8.40 -11.74
N ALA A 236 13.68 -7.95 -10.54
CA ALA A 236 15.08 -7.72 -10.17
C ALA A 236 15.90 -9.02 -10.14
N VAL A 237 15.39 -10.07 -9.47
CA VAL A 237 16.10 -11.36 -9.36
C VAL A 237 16.24 -12.02 -10.73
N ARG A 238 15.18 -12.04 -11.53
CA ARG A 238 15.23 -12.65 -12.87
C ARG A 238 16.23 -11.95 -13.77
N ARG A 239 16.29 -10.61 -13.73
CA ARG A 239 17.30 -9.83 -14.46
C ARG A 239 18.71 -10.20 -14.03
N ASN A 240 18.95 -10.39 -12.74
CA ASN A 240 20.27 -10.77 -12.21
C ASN A 240 20.67 -12.20 -12.59
N GLY A 241 19.71 -13.14 -12.56
CA GLY A 241 19.94 -14.52 -12.96
C GLY A 241 20.42 -14.64 -14.41
N LEU A 242 19.77 -13.91 -15.33
CA LEU A 242 20.12 -13.93 -16.76
C LEU A 242 21.53 -13.39 -17.05
N THR A 243 22.02 -12.43 -16.26
CA THR A 243 23.38 -11.91 -16.41
C THR A 243 24.46 -12.89 -15.93
N LEU A 244 24.12 -13.83 -15.05
CA LEU A 244 25.07 -14.85 -14.56
C LEU A 244 25.10 -16.09 -15.46
N SER A 245 24.06 -16.32 -16.27
CA SER A 245 23.94 -17.47 -17.16
C SER A 245 24.44 -17.21 -18.59
N THR A 246 24.85 -15.98 -18.92
CA THR A 246 25.48 -15.68 -20.21
C THR A 246 26.99 -15.86 -20.07
N PRO A 247 27.62 -16.91 -20.65
CA PRO A 247 29.07 -16.97 -20.71
C PRO A 247 29.59 -15.78 -21.52
N ALA A 248 30.67 -15.17 -21.04
CA ALA A 248 31.37 -14.06 -21.70
C ALA A 248 32.00 -14.51 -23.02
#